data_AF-A0A7X9JLI3-F1
#
_entry.id   AF-A0A7X9JLI3-F1
#
_cell.length_a   1.000
_cell.length_b   1.000
_cell.length_c   1.000
_cell.angle_alpha   90.00
_cell.angle_beta   90.00
_cell.angle_gamma   90.00
#
_symmetry.space_group_name_H-M   'P 1'
#
loop_
_entity.id
_entity.type
_entity.pdbx_description
1 polymer ?
#
loop_
_entity_poly.entity_id
_entity_poly.type
_entity_poly.pdbx_seq_one_letter_code
_entity_poly.pdbx_strand_id
1 'polypeptide(L)'
;DDFDFTKQWLDLQAKFDKTLFGGPTIYSLVEAGLKRDIPVIYLFEENQFMWGYGKKQLRGRSTTFHNDGIKDTEFTMYKDMVGDFLVKCGFPTPQGTNCYTEEEILEAVRKLSFPVVVKPVAGHKGQGVTTGIESEAQAIEAFNKIVKAAQEEGVNFDGALVQQQIYGTDHRLLAVGGKFVAALERVPAYVDGDGTNTIEKLIEEENKKIIRLDNARSPLCKIKIDDNLVEFLKLQGLTLNDVPKAGERITLRRVANISAGGVSINVTDKIHPLNVKMVEDIASYFNVRCLGIDVLAQDISKPWTEGNFGIIEINAGPGVFMHLAPAYGGSIDVPGKIILSHFKRPENARIPIIAANFVSQEFANLLNAKLHEIKPSVFFSSLTRKGVYFNGEYFYNNPNHDANVENLLRHPKVDFALIAHESDDIYDFGLVHVGADLVILDEPRYSEEKTLLGQLLPGGNVVWIEGNQIYLKNNGDVLNSTTFDENNPDDKEQKLLSIIEPLLHDLINKYEFND
;
A
#
# COMPACT_ATOMS: atom_id res chain seq x y z
N ASP A 1 -4.18 44.47 -0.77
CA ASP A 1 -4.64 43.10 -0.53
C ASP A 1 -3.61 42.39 0.34
N ASP A 2 -3.98 42.10 1.59
CA ASP A 2 -3.17 41.26 2.45
C ASP A 2 -3.23 39.81 1.94
N PHE A 3 -2.08 39.17 1.84
CA PHE A 3 -1.98 37.77 1.44
C PHE A 3 -2.55 36.88 2.56
N ASP A 4 -3.71 36.26 2.30
CA ASP A 4 -4.31 35.29 3.21
C ASP A 4 -3.53 33.97 3.19
N PHE A 5 -2.50 33.92 4.03
CA PHE A 5 -1.63 32.75 4.16
C PHE A 5 -2.41 31.48 4.51
N THR A 6 -3.40 31.57 5.39
CA THR A 6 -4.18 30.41 5.85
C THR A 6 -4.96 29.80 4.70
N LYS A 7 -5.65 30.63 3.91
CA LYS A 7 -6.37 30.15 2.73
C LYS A 7 -5.43 29.52 1.71
N GLN A 8 -4.31 30.18 1.40
CA GLN A 8 -3.33 29.69 0.42
C GLN A 8 -2.68 28.37 0.88
N TRP A 9 -2.40 28.24 2.18
CA TRP A 9 -1.90 27.02 2.79
C TRP A 9 -2.92 25.87 2.66
N LEU A 10 -4.19 26.12 3.00
CA LEU A 10 -5.26 25.13 2.86
C LEU A 10 -5.46 24.70 1.41
N ASP A 11 -5.39 25.64 0.46
CA ASP A 11 -5.47 25.33 -0.98
C ASP A 11 -4.28 24.48 -1.45
N LEU A 12 -3.06 24.77 -0.98
CA LEU A 12 -1.87 23.98 -1.28
C LEU A 12 -1.96 22.58 -0.66
N GLN A 13 -2.39 22.49 0.59
CA GLN A 13 -2.58 21.23 1.29
C GLN A 13 -3.64 20.36 0.58
N ALA A 14 -4.78 20.95 0.17
CA ALA A 14 -5.80 20.24 -0.58
C ALA A 14 -5.31 19.77 -1.97
N LYS A 15 -4.38 20.48 -2.60
CA LYS A 15 -3.70 20.01 -3.82
C LYS A 15 -2.73 18.87 -3.53
N PHE A 16 -1.93 18.98 -2.48
CA PHE A 16 -0.98 17.95 -2.05
C PHE A 16 -1.68 16.64 -1.67
N ASP A 17 -2.78 16.72 -0.91
CA ASP A 17 -3.58 15.56 -0.48
C ASP A 17 -4.18 14.78 -1.66
N LYS A 18 -4.36 15.44 -2.81
CA LYS A 18 -4.81 14.80 -4.06
C LYS A 18 -3.68 14.15 -4.85
N THR A 19 -2.43 14.44 -4.51
CA THR A 19 -1.28 13.77 -5.12
C THR A 19 -1.11 12.37 -4.53
N LEU A 20 -0.31 11.55 -5.21
CA LEU A 20 0.06 10.23 -4.69
C LEU A 20 0.79 10.32 -3.34
N PHE A 21 1.50 11.42 -3.07
CA PHE A 21 2.25 11.64 -1.84
C PHE A 21 1.37 12.13 -0.67
N GLY A 22 0.14 12.53 -0.95
CA GLY A 22 -0.83 12.97 0.06
C GLY A 22 -1.42 11.83 0.91
N GLY A 23 -1.33 10.59 0.42
CA GLY A 23 -1.89 9.43 1.10
C GLY A 23 -0.91 8.79 2.10
N PRO A 24 -1.25 8.68 3.40
CA PRO A 24 -0.33 8.12 4.39
C PRO A 24 -0.07 6.62 4.18
N THR A 25 -1.03 5.89 3.61
CA THR A 25 -0.90 4.45 3.32
C THR A 25 0.21 4.17 2.31
N ILE A 26 0.22 4.84 1.16
CA ILE A 26 1.21 4.55 0.13
C ILE A 26 2.61 4.97 0.57
N TYR A 27 2.73 6.11 1.26
CA TYR A 27 3.99 6.53 1.85
C TYR A 27 4.54 5.49 2.84
N SER A 28 3.68 4.91 3.69
CA SER A 28 4.09 3.87 4.63
C SER A 28 4.58 2.57 3.94
N LEU A 29 4.05 2.24 2.76
CA LEU A 29 4.51 1.10 1.97
C LEU A 29 5.84 1.37 1.26
N VAL A 30 6.03 2.59 0.74
CA VAL A 30 7.32 3.02 0.18
C VAL A 30 8.39 2.93 1.26
N GLU A 31 8.13 3.52 2.44
CA GLU A 31 9.07 3.47 3.57
C GLU A 31 9.33 2.03 4.04
N ALA A 32 8.30 1.17 4.05
CA ALA A 32 8.45 -0.24 4.42
C ALA A 32 9.35 -1.03 3.47
N GLY A 33 9.32 -0.72 2.17
CA GLY A 33 10.26 -1.27 1.18
C GLY A 33 11.68 -0.76 1.38
N LEU A 34 11.85 0.56 1.48
CA LEU A 34 13.17 1.19 1.64
C LEU A 34 13.88 0.74 2.93
N LYS A 35 13.17 0.65 4.06
CA LYS A 35 13.70 0.15 5.35
C LYS A 35 14.20 -1.30 5.29
N ARG A 36 13.84 -2.04 4.25
CA ARG A 36 14.18 -3.45 4.05
C ARG A 36 15.16 -3.64 2.89
N ASP A 37 15.74 -2.57 2.35
CA ASP A 37 16.61 -2.64 1.18
C ASP A 37 15.93 -3.21 -0.08
N ILE A 38 14.60 -3.09 -0.16
CA ILE A 38 13.83 -3.39 -1.37
C ILE A 38 13.84 -2.15 -2.26
N PRO A 39 14.29 -2.25 -3.53
CA PRO A 39 14.25 -1.12 -4.44
C PRO A 39 12.82 -0.63 -4.68
N VAL A 40 12.64 0.69 -4.77
CA VAL A 40 11.33 1.31 -5.05
C VAL A 40 11.50 2.36 -6.13
N ILE A 41 10.68 2.27 -7.18
CA ILE A 41 10.61 3.23 -8.28
C ILE A 41 9.18 3.77 -8.37
N TYR A 42 9.03 5.07 -8.58
CA TYR A 42 7.75 5.65 -8.92
C TYR A 42 7.58 5.68 -10.43
N LEU A 43 6.53 5.03 -10.95
CA LEU A 43 6.21 5.00 -12.37
C LEU A 43 5.22 6.13 -12.67
N PHE A 44 5.73 7.27 -13.11
CA PHE A 44 4.95 8.50 -13.30
C PHE A 44 3.80 8.31 -14.31
N GLU A 45 4.07 7.61 -15.41
CA GLU A 45 3.11 7.37 -16.49
C GLU A 45 2.00 6.41 -16.08
N GLU A 46 2.28 5.53 -15.11
CA GLU A 46 1.33 4.53 -14.61
C GLU A 46 0.64 4.97 -13.31
N ASN A 47 1.06 6.10 -12.72
CA ASN A 47 0.55 6.64 -11.46
C ASN A 47 0.56 5.59 -10.33
N GLN A 48 1.63 4.80 -10.25
CA GLN A 48 1.80 3.73 -9.26
C GLN A 48 3.29 3.52 -8.93
N PHE A 49 3.56 2.76 -7.87
CA PHE A 49 4.92 2.39 -7.48
C PHE A 49 5.24 0.97 -7.94
N MET A 50 6.54 0.74 -8.17
CA MET A 50 7.14 -0.56 -8.39
C MET A 50 8.13 -0.85 -7.27
N TRP A 51 7.97 -1.99 -6.61
CA TRP A 51 8.94 -2.57 -5.68
C TRP A 51 9.69 -3.69 -6.36
N GLY A 52 11.01 -3.74 -6.21
CA GLY A 52 11.85 -4.74 -6.86
C GLY A 52 11.97 -4.58 -8.38
N TYR A 53 12.66 -5.54 -9.01
CA TYR A 53 13.07 -5.46 -10.41
C TYR A 53 12.77 -6.72 -11.22
N GLY A 54 12.69 -6.55 -12.53
CA GLY A 54 12.56 -7.61 -13.54
C GLY A 54 11.33 -8.47 -13.32
N LYS A 55 11.51 -9.80 -13.41
CA LYS A 55 10.46 -10.79 -13.12
C LYS A 55 9.96 -10.79 -11.68
N LYS A 56 10.71 -10.16 -10.76
CA LYS A 56 10.37 -10.13 -9.33
C LYS A 56 9.69 -8.85 -8.91
N GLN A 57 9.44 -7.93 -9.84
CA GLN A 57 8.80 -6.68 -9.51
C GLN A 57 7.38 -6.89 -8.93
N LEU A 58 6.97 -5.98 -8.07
CA LEU A 58 5.61 -5.81 -7.59
C LEU A 58 5.16 -4.40 -7.93
N ARG A 59 4.12 -4.25 -8.74
CA ARG A 59 3.52 -2.95 -9.04
C ARG A 59 2.19 -2.77 -8.32
N GLY A 60 1.94 -1.59 -7.80
CA GLY A 60 0.68 -1.29 -7.13
C GLY A 60 0.58 0.13 -6.56
N ARG A 61 -0.60 0.44 -6.04
CA ARG A 61 -0.93 1.71 -5.40
C ARG A 61 -1.79 1.47 -4.17
N SER A 62 -1.52 2.21 -3.10
CA SER A 62 -2.06 1.87 -1.77
C SER A 62 -1.74 0.40 -1.46
N THR A 63 -2.68 -0.38 -0.93
CA THR A 63 -2.50 -1.82 -0.67
C THR A 63 -3.13 -2.71 -1.74
N THR A 64 -3.26 -2.21 -2.98
CA THR A 64 -3.77 -2.97 -4.13
C THR A 64 -2.68 -3.10 -5.18
N PHE A 65 -2.47 -4.31 -5.67
CA PHE A 65 -1.34 -4.69 -6.50
C PHE A 65 -1.79 -5.33 -7.82
N HIS A 66 -0.92 -5.32 -8.82
CA HIS A 66 -1.20 -5.84 -10.16
C HIS A 66 -1.50 -7.36 -10.21
N ASN A 67 -1.19 -8.09 -9.14
CA ASN A 67 -1.47 -9.52 -8.98
C ASN A 67 -2.70 -9.81 -8.09
N ASP A 68 -3.41 -8.78 -7.63
CA ASP A 68 -4.71 -8.94 -6.98
C ASP A 68 -5.79 -9.25 -8.02
N GLY A 69 -6.74 -10.10 -7.65
CA GLY A 69 -7.91 -10.44 -8.43
C GLY A 69 -8.80 -9.22 -8.62
N ILE A 70 -8.90 -8.73 -9.85
CA ILE A 70 -9.75 -7.58 -10.20
C ILE A 70 -11.22 -7.86 -9.82
N LYS A 71 -11.70 -9.09 -10.06
CA LYS A 71 -13.07 -9.49 -9.75
C LYS A 71 -13.36 -9.53 -8.26
N ASP A 72 -12.40 -9.97 -7.45
CA ASP A 72 -12.55 -10.00 -6.00
C ASP A 72 -12.46 -8.59 -5.40
N THR A 73 -11.56 -7.76 -5.92
CA THR A 73 -11.47 -6.34 -5.56
C THR A 73 -12.79 -5.61 -5.87
N GLU A 74 -13.32 -5.80 -7.08
CA GLU A 74 -14.60 -5.24 -7.52
C GLU A 74 -15.76 -5.76 -6.67
N PHE A 75 -15.78 -7.06 -6.37
CA PHE A 75 -16.81 -7.70 -5.57
C PHE A 75 -16.93 -7.06 -4.17
N THR A 76 -15.80 -6.71 -3.54
CA THR A 76 -15.82 -6.02 -2.22
C THR A 76 -16.48 -4.64 -2.22
N MET A 77 -16.71 -4.04 -3.39
CA MET A 77 -17.42 -2.75 -3.49
C MET A 77 -18.94 -2.90 -3.34
N TYR A 78 -19.50 -4.10 -3.58
CA TYR A 78 -20.94 -4.38 -3.53
C TYR A 78 -21.35 -4.92 -2.16
N LYS A 79 -21.68 -4.02 -1.24
CA LYS A 79 -21.98 -4.34 0.17
C LYS A 79 -23.09 -5.39 0.34
N ASP A 80 -24.13 -5.31 -0.48
CA ASP A 80 -25.27 -6.22 -0.50
C ASP A 80 -24.87 -7.62 -0.97
N MET A 81 -24.16 -7.71 -2.11
CA MET A 81 -23.72 -8.99 -2.66
C MET A 81 -22.70 -9.69 -1.76
N VAL A 82 -21.79 -8.92 -1.14
CA VAL A 82 -20.85 -9.43 -0.13
C VAL A 82 -21.59 -9.92 1.11
N GLY A 83 -22.62 -9.18 1.56
CA GLY A 83 -23.50 -9.61 2.66
C GLY A 83 -24.13 -10.98 2.37
N ASP A 84 -24.78 -11.13 1.22
CA ASP A 84 -25.39 -12.40 0.80
C ASP A 84 -24.38 -13.56 0.71
N PHE A 85 -23.18 -13.27 0.21
CA PHE A 85 -22.09 -14.24 0.16
C PHE A 85 -21.68 -14.70 1.56
N LEU A 86 -21.50 -13.76 2.49
CA LEU A 86 -21.14 -14.07 3.88
C LEU A 86 -22.20 -14.95 4.55
N VAL A 87 -23.49 -14.65 4.35
CA VAL A 87 -24.60 -15.48 4.86
C VAL A 87 -24.51 -16.90 4.29
N LYS A 88 -24.32 -17.04 2.97
CA LYS A 88 -24.20 -18.35 2.31
C LYS A 88 -23.01 -19.17 2.81
N CYS A 89 -21.92 -18.50 3.17
CA CYS A 89 -20.74 -19.13 3.76
C CYS A 89 -20.86 -19.38 5.27
N GLY A 90 -21.95 -18.93 5.92
CA GLY A 90 -22.19 -19.13 7.35
C GLY A 90 -21.47 -18.12 8.26
N PHE A 91 -21.03 -16.98 7.72
CA PHE A 91 -20.39 -15.90 8.49
C PHE A 91 -21.43 -14.92 9.06
N PRO A 92 -21.15 -14.32 10.23
CA PRO A 92 -22.10 -13.44 10.90
C PRO A 92 -22.15 -12.08 10.20
N THR A 93 -23.25 -11.76 9.54
CA THR A 93 -23.52 -10.44 8.95
C THR A 93 -24.99 -10.09 9.18
N PRO A 94 -25.35 -8.80 9.40
CA PRO A 94 -26.74 -8.46 9.62
C PRO A 94 -27.58 -8.78 8.39
N GLN A 95 -28.67 -9.54 8.61
CA GLN A 95 -29.64 -9.83 7.56
C GLN A 95 -30.25 -8.55 7.05
N GLY A 96 -30.40 -8.46 5.73
CA GLY A 96 -31.02 -7.30 5.12
C GLY A 96 -31.66 -7.57 3.78
N THR A 97 -32.44 -6.60 3.34
CA THR A 97 -33.19 -6.61 2.10
C THR A 97 -32.93 -5.30 1.36
N ASN A 98 -32.58 -5.40 0.07
CA ASN A 98 -32.55 -4.24 -0.82
C ASN A 98 -33.99 -3.83 -1.14
N CYS A 99 -34.30 -2.56 -0.98
CA CYS A 99 -35.60 -1.97 -1.21
C CYS A 99 -35.49 -0.78 -2.17
N TYR A 100 -36.39 -0.72 -3.13
CA TYR A 100 -36.49 0.28 -4.18
C TYR A 100 -37.76 1.14 -4.05
N THR A 101 -38.72 0.72 -3.22
CA THR A 101 -39.95 1.46 -2.93
C THR A 101 -40.24 1.51 -1.44
N GLU A 102 -41.13 2.43 -1.02
CA GLU A 102 -41.58 2.51 0.37
C GLU A 102 -42.32 1.24 0.82
N GLU A 103 -43.08 0.60 -0.07
CA GLU A 103 -43.76 -0.67 0.22
C GLU A 103 -42.75 -1.78 0.54
N GLU A 104 -41.67 -1.87 -0.23
CA GLU A 104 -40.59 -2.84 0.04
C GLU A 104 -39.89 -2.56 1.37
N ILE A 105 -39.70 -1.29 1.74
CA ILE A 105 -39.18 -0.91 3.07
C ILE A 105 -40.11 -1.44 4.17
N LEU A 106 -41.42 -1.20 4.04
CA LEU A 106 -42.42 -1.66 5.01
C LEU A 106 -42.43 -3.19 5.13
N GLU A 107 -42.36 -3.91 4.02
CA GLU A 107 -42.25 -5.36 4.04
C GLU A 107 -40.96 -5.85 4.70
N ALA A 108 -39.83 -5.19 4.44
CA ALA A 108 -38.54 -5.54 5.02
C ALA A 108 -38.52 -5.32 6.55
N VAL A 109 -38.97 -4.15 7.03
CA VAL A 109 -38.98 -3.85 8.47
C VAL A 109 -39.98 -4.69 9.24
N ARG A 110 -41.06 -5.19 8.61
CA ARG A 110 -42.00 -6.13 9.25
C ARG A 110 -41.42 -7.54 9.40
N LYS A 111 -40.52 -7.94 8.51
CA LYS A 111 -39.79 -9.23 8.59
C LYS A 111 -38.65 -9.15 9.60
N LEU A 112 -38.05 -7.98 9.77
CA LEU A 112 -36.99 -7.72 10.74
C LEU A 112 -37.58 -7.30 12.09
N SER A 113 -36.79 -7.43 13.16
CA SER A 113 -37.14 -6.84 14.45
C SER A 113 -36.49 -5.46 14.57
N PHE A 114 -37.25 -4.47 15.07
CA PHE A 114 -36.68 -3.19 15.45
C PHE A 114 -35.68 -3.38 16.61
N PRO A 115 -34.60 -2.57 16.67
CA PRO A 115 -34.30 -1.48 15.76
C PRO A 115 -33.59 -1.92 14.48
N VAL A 116 -33.81 -1.15 13.41
CA VAL A 116 -33.22 -1.38 12.08
C VAL A 116 -32.31 -0.23 11.66
N VAL A 117 -31.51 -0.50 10.64
CA VAL A 117 -30.66 0.46 9.94
C VAL A 117 -31.11 0.52 8.49
N VAL A 118 -31.24 1.73 7.95
CA VAL A 118 -31.50 1.98 6.52
C VAL A 118 -30.31 2.73 5.95
N LYS A 119 -29.69 2.19 4.89
CA LYS A 119 -28.51 2.77 4.23
C LYS A 119 -28.59 2.64 2.71
N PRO A 120 -27.99 3.55 1.93
CA PRO A 120 -27.94 3.40 0.47
C PRO A 120 -27.12 2.15 0.06
N VAL A 121 -27.51 1.50 -1.03
CA VAL A 121 -26.75 0.37 -1.62
C VAL A 121 -25.40 0.87 -2.15
N ALA A 122 -25.42 1.95 -2.94
CA ALA A 122 -24.23 2.65 -3.40
C ALA A 122 -23.87 3.78 -2.43
N GLY A 123 -22.70 3.70 -1.79
CA GLY A 123 -22.26 4.75 -0.87
C GLY A 123 -20.96 4.44 -0.12
N HIS A 124 -20.20 5.49 0.20
CA HIS A 124 -18.95 5.42 0.95
C HIS A 124 -19.02 6.24 2.25
N LYS A 125 -18.18 5.88 3.23
CA LYS A 125 -17.94 6.67 4.46
C LYS A 125 -19.17 6.93 5.34
N GLY A 126 -20.20 6.08 5.26
CA GLY A 126 -21.40 6.18 6.10
C GLY A 126 -22.35 7.31 5.72
N GLN A 127 -22.21 7.90 4.53
CA GLN A 127 -23.17 8.87 4.01
C GLN A 127 -24.53 8.19 3.79
N GLY A 128 -25.62 8.87 4.18
CA GLY A 128 -26.98 8.35 4.04
C GLY A 128 -27.38 7.22 5.00
N VAL A 129 -26.53 6.85 5.98
CA VAL A 129 -26.85 5.80 6.94
C VAL A 129 -27.71 6.35 8.09
N THR A 130 -28.94 5.84 8.20
CA THR A 130 -29.84 6.13 9.33
C THR A 130 -29.92 4.91 10.25
N THR A 131 -29.52 5.08 11.52
CA THR A 131 -29.53 4.04 12.56
C THR A 131 -30.55 4.37 13.64
N GLY A 132 -30.90 3.39 14.47
CA GLY A 132 -31.80 3.56 15.61
C GLY A 132 -33.25 3.77 15.17
N ILE A 133 -33.63 3.19 14.03
CA ILE A 133 -34.99 3.26 13.52
C ILE A 133 -35.83 2.28 14.32
N GLU A 134 -36.84 2.78 15.02
CA GLU A 134 -37.72 2.03 15.92
C GLU A 134 -39.17 1.93 15.41
N SER A 135 -39.47 2.52 14.24
CA SER A 135 -40.82 2.51 13.67
C SER A 135 -40.83 2.52 12.14
N GLU A 136 -41.93 2.05 11.56
CA GLU A 136 -42.19 2.06 10.10
C GLU A 136 -42.08 3.49 9.53
N ALA A 137 -42.62 4.49 10.24
CA ALA A 137 -42.58 5.89 9.82
C ALA A 137 -41.14 6.44 9.72
N GLN A 138 -40.29 6.13 10.72
CA GLN A 138 -38.87 6.50 10.69
C GLN A 138 -38.11 5.79 9.57
N ALA A 139 -38.48 4.54 9.24
CA ALA A 139 -37.87 3.79 8.14
C ALA A 139 -38.18 4.43 6.78
N ILE A 140 -39.43 4.83 6.55
CA ILE A 140 -39.84 5.57 5.35
C ILE A 140 -39.13 6.92 5.28
N GLU A 141 -39.03 7.65 6.39
CA GLU A 141 -38.30 8.93 6.42
C GLU A 141 -36.83 8.75 6.03
N ALA A 142 -36.17 7.71 6.55
CA ALA A 142 -34.80 7.38 6.20
C ALA A 142 -34.65 7.04 4.71
N PHE A 143 -35.56 6.24 4.17
CA PHE A 143 -35.59 5.89 2.74
C PHE A 143 -35.75 7.15 1.86
N ASN A 144 -36.70 8.02 2.19
CA ASN A 144 -36.95 9.24 1.43
C ASN A 144 -35.77 10.22 1.47
N LYS A 145 -35.01 10.26 2.57
CA LYS A 145 -33.74 11.03 2.63
C LYS A 145 -32.73 10.52 1.62
N ILE A 146 -32.59 9.20 1.46
CA ILE A 146 -31.67 8.59 0.49
C ILE A 146 -32.12 8.90 -0.94
N VAL A 147 -33.40 8.69 -1.25
CA VAL A 147 -33.96 8.97 -2.59
C VAL A 147 -33.77 10.44 -2.96
N LYS A 148 -34.07 11.34 -2.03
CA LYS A 148 -33.89 12.79 -2.23
C LYS A 148 -32.42 13.16 -2.45
N ALA A 149 -31.50 12.60 -1.68
CA ALA A 149 -30.07 12.85 -1.86
C ALA A 149 -29.59 12.43 -3.26
N ALA A 150 -30.00 11.25 -3.74
CA ALA A 150 -29.67 10.80 -5.10
C ALA A 150 -30.21 11.75 -6.19
N GLN A 151 -31.44 12.26 -6.01
CA GLN A 151 -32.03 13.24 -6.92
C GLN A 151 -31.28 14.58 -6.93
N GLU A 152 -30.89 15.08 -5.75
CA GLU A 152 -30.15 16.33 -5.61
C GLU A 152 -28.73 16.24 -6.21
N GLU A 153 -28.10 15.06 -6.13
CA GLU A 153 -26.80 14.78 -6.73
C GLU A 153 -26.88 14.46 -8.24
N GLY A 154 -28.09 14.26 -8.78
CA GLY A 154 -28.31 13.91 -10.19
C GLY A 154 -27.82 12.51 -10.56
N VAL A 155 -27.76 11.60 -9.58
CA VAL A 155 -27.36 10.20 -9.77
C VAL A 155 -28.57 9.28 -9.74
N ASN A 156 -28.43 8.08 -10.32
CA ASN A 156 -29.48 7.08 -10.23
C ASN A 156 -29.60 6.55 -8.80
N PHE A 157 -30.83 6.29 -8.38
CA PHE A 157 -31.09 5.63 -7.10
C PHE A 157 -30.89 4.12 -7.25
N ASP A 158 -29.84 3.60 -6.63
CA ASP A 158 -29.46 2.18 -6.71
C ASP A 158 -30.12 1.29 -5.63
N GLY A 159 -31.05 1.85 -4.85
CA GLY A 159 -31.75 1.16 -3.77
C GLY A 159 -31.27 1.54 -2.36
N ALA A 160 -32.06 1.14 -1.37
CA ALA A 160 -31.75 1.25 0.04
C ALA A 160 -31.77 -0.13 0.71
N LEU A 161 -30.70 -0.46 1.41
CA LEU A 161 -30.56 -1.70 2.15
C LEU A 161 -31.09 -1.50 3.58
N VAL A 162 -32.13 -2.26 3.94
CA VAL A 162 -32.68 -2.34 5.30
C VAL A 162 -32.04 -3.52 6.01
N GLN A 163 -31.42 -3.31 7.16
CA GLN A 163 -30.80 -4.39 7.95
C GLN A 163 -31.13 -4.30 9.43
N GLN A 164 -30.98 -5.42 10.14
CA GLN A 164 -31.03 -5.41 11.60
C GLN A 164 -29.89 -4.56 12.18
N GLN A 165 -30.18 -3.77 13.22
CA GLN A 165 -29.14 -3.02 13.91
C GLN A 165 -28.26 -3.93 14.77
N ILE A 166 -26.95 -3.84 14.55
CA ILE A 166 -25.93 -4.45 15.41
C ILE A 166 -25.40 -3.39 16.36
N TYR A 167 -25.28 -3.75 17.64
CA TYR A 167 -24.71 -2.91 18.67
C TYR A 167 -23.34 -3.45 19.05
N GLY A 168 -22.40 -2.54 19.24
CA GLY A 168 -21.06 -2.89 19.68
C GLY A 168 -20.07 -1.82 19.30
N THR A 169 -18.82 -2.15 19.55
CA THR A 169 -17.68 -1.32 19.18
C THR A 169 -17.26 -1.65 17.75
N ASP A 170 -16.92 -0.61 16.98
CA ASP A 170 -16.41 -0.72 15.62
C ASP A 170 -14.96 -1.20 15.64
N HIS A 171 -14.70 -2.31 14.96
CA HIS A 171 -13.38 -2.86 14.77
C HIS A 171 -13.05 -3.06 13.29
N ARG A 172 -11.80 -2.78 12.93
CA ARG A 172 -11.20 -3.21 11.66
C ARG A 172 -10.21 -4.35 11.92
N LEU A 173 -10.50 -5.50 11.35
CA LEU A 173 -9.64 -6.68 11.34
C LEU A 173 -8.90 -6.73 9.99
N LEU A 174 -7.61 -7.02 10.01
CA LEU A 174 -6.80 -7.10 8.79
C LEU A 174 -6.25 -8.50 8.57
N ALA A 175 -6.40 -8.98 7.34
CA ALA A 175 -5.67 -10.12 6.81
C ALA A 175 -4.67 -9.68 5.73
N VAL A 176 -3.46 -10.22 5.79
CA VAL A 176 -2.41 -10.03 4.78
C VAL A 176 -1.89 -11.38 4.34
N GLY A 177 -1.93 -11.67 3.05
CA GLY A 177 -1.53 -12.98 2.51
C GLY A 177 -2.35 -14.14 3.09
N GLY A 178 -3.65 -13.91 3.32
CA GLY A 178 -4.56 -14.89 3.91
C GLY A 178 -4.39 -15.10 5.42
N LYS A 179 -3.53 -14.34 6.08
CA LYS A 179 -3.26 -14.46 7.53
C LYS A 179 -3.67 -13.22 8.29
N PHE A 180 -4.29 -13.39 9.46
CA PHE A 180 -4.63 -12.28 10.34
C PHE A 180 -3.35 -11.58 10.81
N VAL A 181 -3.35 -10.25 10.79
CA VAL A 181 -2.15 -9.47 11.18
C VAL A 181 -2.41 -8.39 12.22
N ALA A 182 -3.62 -7.83 12.27
CA ALA A 182 -3.94 -6.73 13.18
C ALA A 182 -5.45 -6.61 13.41
N ALA A 183 -5.82 -6.15 14.61
CA ALA A 183 -7.16 -5.67 14.93
C ALA A 183 -7.08 -4.27 15.52
N LEU A 184 -7.94 -3.37 15.04
CA LEU A 184 -8.01 -2.00 15.51
C LEU A 184 -9.44 -1.64 15.88
N GLU A 185 -9.64 -1.18 17.09
CA GLU A 185 -10.87 -0.54 17.53
C GLU A 185 -10.90 0.91 17.02
N ARG A 186 -12.03 1.31 16.46
CA ARG A 186 -12.30 2.67 15.98
C ARG A 186 -13.35 3.28 16.88
N VAL A 187 -12.97 4.33 17.60
CA VAL A 187 -13.88 5.10 18.45
C VAL A 187 -14.28 6.38 17.73
N PRO A 188 -15.57 6.76 17.68
CA PRO A 188 -15.97 8.05 17.14
C PRO A 188 -15.28 9.22 17.86
N ALA A 189 -15.17 10.36 17.18
CA ALA A 189 -14.59 11.55 17.78
C ALA A 189 -15.37 11.91 19.07
N TYR A 190 -14.67 12.26 20.13
CA TYR A 190 -15.26 12.64 21.40
C TYR A 190 -14.43 13.72 22.09
N VAL A 191 -15.04 14.39 23.06
CA VAL A 191 -14.37 15.23 24.06
C VAL A 191 -14.85 14.84 25.45
N ASP A 192 -13.97 14.96 26.43
CA ASP A 192 -14.29 14.74 27.85
C ASP A 192 -14.47 16.10 28.53
N GLY A 193 -15.62 16.29 29.19
CA GLY A 193 -15.96 17.53 29.88
C GLY A 193 -15.02 17.83 31.04
N ASP A 194 -14.71 19.10 31.23
CA ASP A 194 -13.97 19.61 32.39
C ASP A 194 -14.85 20.44 33.35
N GLY A 195 -16.14 20.58 33.04
CA GLY A 195 -17.10 21.38 33.82
C GLY A 195 -17.00 22.89 33.63
N THR A 196 -16.13 23.38 32.74
CA THR A 196 -15.85 24.81 32.55
C THR A 196 -15.86 25.27 31.10
N ASN A 197 -15.34 24.46 30.18
CA ASN A 197 -15.17 24.81 28.78
C ASN A 197 -16.34 24.29 27.93
N THR A 198 -16.69 25.05 26.88
CA THR A 198 -17.69 24.62 25.90
C THR A 198 -17.18 23.46 25.05
N ILE A 199 -18.08 22.70 24.43
CA ILE A 199 -17.70 21.63 23.49
C ILE A 199 -16.77 22.15 22.39
N GLU A 200 -17.03 23.33 21.83
CA GLU A 200 -16.15 23.96 20.84
C GLU A 200 -14.72 24.16 21.36
N LYS A 201 -14.57 24.73 22.56
CA LYS A 201 -13.26 24.96 23.16
C LYS A 201 -12.55 23.66 23.54
N LEU A 202 -13.29 22.64 23.98
CA LEU A 202 -12.73 21.30 24.21
C LEU A 202 -12.21 20.67 22.91
N ILE A 203 -12.91 20.86 21.79
CA ILE A 203 -12.43 20.42 20.46
C ILE A 203 -11.15 21.16 20.07
N GLU A 204 -11.07 22.47 20.30
CA GLU A 204 -9.86 23.25 20.04
C GLU A 204 -8.66 22.75 20.87
N GLU A 205 -8.85 22.53 22.17
CA GLU A 205 -7.82 21.99 23.07
C GLU A 205 -7.38 20.58 22.63
N GLU A 206 -8.33 19.72 22.27
CA GLU A 206 -8.06 18.39 21.75
C GLU A 206 -7.22 18.43 20.47
N ASN A 207 -7.55 19.33 19.54
CA ASN A 207 -6.85 19.51 18.27
C ASN A 207 -5.44 20.12 18.41
N LYS A 208 -5.09 20.72 19.56
CA LYS A 208 -3.72 21.20 19.85
C LYS A 208 -2.77 20.07 20.26
N LYS A 209 -3.28 18.87 20.58
CA LYS A 209 -2.43 17.74 21.00
C LYS A 209 -1.53 17.28 19.85
N ILE A 210 -0.30 16.87 20.20
CA ILE A 210 0.72 16.39 19.24
C ILE A 210 0.19 15.23 18.38
N ILE A 211 -0.66 14.37 18.97
CA ILE A 211 -1.27 13.22 18.28
C ILE A 211 -2.28 13.60 17.19
N ARG A 212 -2.66 14.89 17.05
CA ARG A 212 -3.62 15.44 16.07
C ARG A 212 -3.01 16.52 15.16
N LEU A 213 -1.69 16.60 15.09
CA LEU A 213 -1.02 17.56 14.22
C LEU A 213 -1.35 17.33 12.74
N ASP A 214 -1.30 18.40 11.97
CA ASP A 214 -1.63 18.39 10.54
C ASP A 214 -0.44 17.89 9.71
N ASN A 215 -0.13 16.60 9.82
CA ASN A 215 0.88 15.94 9.01
C ASN A 215 0.49 14.49 8.69
N ALA A 216 1.03 13.98 7.59
CA ALA A 216 0.73 12.63 7.09
C ALA A 216 1.14 11.49 8.04
N ARG A 217 1.89 11.79 9.11
CA ARG A 217 2.35 10.83 10.11
C ARG A 217 1.61 10.94 11.44
N SER A 218 0.65 11.86 11.56
CA SER A 218 -0.10 12.05 12.80
C SER A 218 -1.01 10.85 13.05
N PRO A 219 -0.98 10.24 14.26
CA PRO A 219 -1.84 9.10 14.58
C PRO A 219 -3.33 9.39 14.39
N LEU A 220 -3.74 10.63 14.69
CA LEU A 220 -5.12 11.09 14.57
C LEU A 220 -5.19 12.31 13.65
N CYS A 221 -6.32 12.42 12.94
CA CYS A 221 -6.69 13.66 12.28
C CYS A 221 -7.32 14.65 13.28
N LYS A 222 -7.33 15.93 12.92
CA LYS A 222 -8.10 16.93 13.66
C LYS A 222 -9.60 16.60 13.62
N ILE A 223 -10.28 16.88 14.72
CA ILE A 223 -11.73 16.91 14.81
C ILE A 223 -12.20 18.17 14.08
N LYS A 224 -12.89 17.98 12.94
CA LYS A 224 -13.47 19.07 12.16
C LYS A 224 -14.90 19.32 12.62
N ILE A 225 -15.23 20.59 12.88
CA ILE A 225 -16.61 21.04 13.10
C ILE A 225 -17.24 21.20 11.71
N ASP A 226 -18.14 20.28 11.36
CA ASP A 226 -18.94 20.29 10.13
C ASP A 226 -20.41 20.02 10.45
N ASP A 227 -21.26 20.10 9.43
CA ASP A 227 -22.71 19.93 9.59
C ASP A 227 -23.07 18.57 10.21
N ASN A 228 -22.35 17.50 9.85
CA ASN A 228 -22.58 16.17 10.42
C ASN A 228 -22.32 16.12 11.93
N LEU A 229 -21.26 16.78 12.41
CA LEU A 229 -20.99 16.89 13.85
C LEU A 229 -22.08 17.71 14.55
N VAL A 230 -22.46 18.86 13.97
CA VAL A 230 -23.46 19.76 14.55
C VAL A 230 -24.83 19.09 14.61
N GLU A 231 -25.25 18.38 13.56
CA GLU A 231 -26.49 17.62 13.54
C GLU A 231 -26.49 16.49 14.57
N PHE A 232 -25.35 15.79 14.74
CA PHE A 232 -25.26 14.72 15.73
C PHE A 232 -25.31 15.24 17.17
N LEU A 233 -24.78 16.43 17.45
CA LEU A 233 -24.96 17.10 18.75
C LEU A 233 -26.43 17.45 18.98
N LYS A 234 -27.13 17.98 17.97
CA LYS A 234 -28.56 18.31 18.08
C LYS A 234 -29.42 17.08 18.43
N LEU A 235 -29.10 15.92 17.86
CA LEU A 235 -29.78 14.66 18.20
C LEU A 235 -29.58 14.24 19.66
N GLN A 236 -28.50 14.67 20.29
CA GLN A 236 -28.24 14.48 21.73
C GLN A 236 -28.85 15.59 22.60
N GLY A 237 -29.53 16.57 21.99
CA GLY A 237 -30.03 17.76 22.67
C GLY A 237 -28.94 18.75 23.06
N LEU A 238 -27.78 18.70 22.39
CA LEU A 238 -26.60 19.52 22.66
C LEU A 238 -26.28 20.49 21.51
N THR A 239 -25.47 21.48 21.82
CA THR A 239 -24.91 22.51 20.94
C THR A 239 -23.43 22.70 21.25
N LEU A 240 -22.69 23.33 20.33
CA LEU A 240 -21.26 23.63 20.52
C LEU A 240 -20.97 24.51 21.75
N ASN A 241 -21.95 25.27 22.23
CA ASN A 241 -21.84 26.18 23.36
C ASN A 241 -22.13 25.52 24.71
N ASP A 242 -22.59 24.28 24.73
CA ASP A 242 -22.85 23.59 25.99
C ASP A 242 -21.55 23.24 26.71
N VAL A 243 -21.59 23.28 28.04
CA VAL A 243 -20.47 22.96 28.93
C VAL A 243 -20.73 21.59 29.56
N PRO A 244 -20.07 20.51 29.10
CA PRO A 244 -20.25 19.18 29.65
C PRO A 244 -19.70 19.11 31.07
N LYS A 245 -20.31 18.28 31.92
CA LYS A 245 -19.86 18.09 33.31
C LYS A 245 -18.45 17.49 33.33
N ALA A 246 -17.71 17.74 34.41
CA ALA A 246 -16.40 17.14 34.59
C ALA A 246 -16.47 15.60 34.50
N GLY A 247 -15.72 15.00 33.57
CA GLY A 247 -15.69 13.56 33.31
C GLY A 247 -16.83 13.04 32.41
N GLU A 248 -17.74 13.90 31.95
CA GLU A 248 -18.79 13.53 31.00
C GLU A 248 -18.20 13.44 29.58
N ARG A 249 -18.30 12.26 28.96
CA ARG A 249 -17.86 12.06 27.58
C ARG A 249 -18.95 12.44 26.60
N ILE A 250 -18.67 13.43 25.75
CA ILE A 250 -19.54 13.81 24.64
C ILE A 250 -19.02 13.19 23.35
N THR A 251 -19.83 12.30 22.77
CA THR A 251 -19.52 11.72 21.45
C THR A 251 -19.96 12.72 20.38
N LEU A 252 -19.03 13.09 19.51
CA LEU A 252 -19.21 14.15 18.51
C LEU A 252 -19.72 13.62 17.17
N ARG A 253 -19.57 12.33 16.91
CA ARG A 253 -19.98 11.71 15.65
C ARG A 253 -20.58 10.33 15.87
N ARG A 254 -21.49 9.95 14.97
CA ARG A 254 -22.09 8.60 14.95
C ARG A 254 -21.11 7.52 14.50
N VAL A 255 -20.33 7.80 13.45
CA VAL A 255 -19.43 6.84 12.81
C VAL A 255 -17.99 7.09 13.25
N ALA A 256 -17.25 6.01 13.49
CA ALA A 256 -15.84 6.06 13.87
C ALA A 256 -14.89 6.33 12.70
N ASN A 257 -15.16 7.40 11.94
CA ASN A 257 -14.31 7.78 10.84
C ASN A 257 -13.03 8.49 11.35
N ILE A 258 -11.89 7.84 11.19
CA ILE A 258 -10.57 8.36 11.60
C ILE A 258 -10.27 9.70 10.92
N SER A 259 -10.62 9.87 9.63
CA SER A 259 -10.37 11.12 8.92
C SER A 259 -11.20 12.30 9.41
N ALA A 260 -12.25 12.02 10.19
CA ALA A 260 -13.14 13.00 10.81
C ALA A 260 -12.85 13.19 12.31
N GLY A 261 -11.67 12.76 12.77
CA GLY A 261 -11.20 12.91 14.15
C GLY A 261 -11.47 11.72 15.06
N GLY A 262 -11.96 10.60 14.52
CA GLY A 262 -12.08 9.34 15.26
C GLY A 262 -10.75 8.83 15.80
N VAL A 263 -10.80 8.03 16.86
CA VAL A 263 -9.65 7.52 17.59
C VAL A 263 -9.37 6.06 17.21
N SER A 264 -8.11 5.75 16.90
CA SER A 264 -7.62 4.41 16.60
C SER A 264 -6.95 3.76 17.83
N ILE A 265 -7.40 2.57 18.22
CA ILE A 265 -6.84 1.81 19.34
C ILE A 265 -6.45 0.42 18.85
N ASN A 266 -5.18 0.06 18.96
CA ASN A 266 -4.74 -1.29 18.66
C ASN A 266 -5.25 -2.26 19.75
N VAL A 267 -5.99 -3.27 19.30
CA VAL A 267 -6.56 -4.34 20.13
C VAL A 267 -6.18 -5.73 19.60
N THR A 268 -5.11 -5.82 18.80
CA THR A 268 -4.64 -7.05 18.17
C THR A 268 -4.44 -8.18 19.17
N ASP A 269 -3.88 -7.91 20.34
CA ASP A 269 -3.63 -8.94 21.36
C ASP A 269 -4.89 -9.32 22.17
N LYS A 270 -6.00 -8.62 21.98
CA LYS A 270 -7.26 -8.86 22.69
C LYS A 270 -8.24 -9.72 21.90
N ILE A 271 -8.00 -9.93 20.60
CA ILE A 271 -8.93 -10.64 19.74
C ILE A 271 -9.04 -12.13 20.12
N HIS A 272 -10.26 -12.66 20.12
CA HIS A 272 -10.46 -14.08 20.36
C HIS A 272 -9.90 -14.94 19.20
N PRO A 273 -9.24 -16.10 19.47
CA PRO A 273 -8.70 -16.98 18.43
C PRO A 273 -9.73 -17.48 17.39
N LEU A 274 -11.00 -17.67 17.76
CA LEU A 274 -12.06 -18.01 16.80
C LEU A 274 -12.37 -16.88 15.81
N ASN A 275 -12.16 -15.62 16.21
CA ASN A 275 -12.35 -14.45 15.33
C ASN A 275 -11.16 -14.33 14.37
N VAL A 276 -9.95 -14.64 14.85
CA VAL A 276 -8.75 -14.77 14.00
C VAL A 276 -9.00 -15.80 12.90
N LYS A 277 -9.47 -17.01 13.28
CA LYS A 277 -9.78 -18.06 12.32
C LYS A 277 -10.83 -17.63 11.31
N MET A 278 -11.92 -16.98 11.76
CA MET A 278 -12.95 -16.43 10.87
C MET A 278 -12.36 -15.44 9.84
N VAL A 279 -11.45 -14.55 10.26
CA VAL A 279 -10.79 -13.61 9.36
C VAL A 279 -9.94 -14.33 8.31
N GLU A 280 -9.17 -15.35 8.71
CA GLU A 280 -8.37 -16.15 7.77
C GLU A 280 -9.23 -16.98 6.81
N ASP A 281 -10.31 -17.57 7.31
CA ASP A 281 -11.27 -18.34 6.52
C ASP A 281 -11.93 -17.42 5.47
N ILE A 282 -12.40 -16.23 5.87
CA ILE A 282 -12.94 -15.22 4.94
C ILE A 282 -11.87 -14.83 3.90
N ALA A 283 -10.65 -14.52 4.34
CA ALA A 283 -9.58 -14.10 3.44
C ALA A 283 -9.24 -15.17 2.38
N SER A 284 -9.43 -16.45 2.68
CA SER A 284 -9.19 -17.55 1.73
C SER A 284 -10.14 -17.57 0.53
N TYR A 285 -11.28 -16.88 0.61
CA TYR A 285 -12.23 -16.77 -0.51
C TYR A 285 -11.87 -15.69 -1.53
N PHE A 286 -10.93 -14.79 -1.22
CA PHE A 286 -10.58 -13.66 -2.07
C PHE A 286 -9.12 -13.75 -2.49
N ASN A 287 -8.85 -13.62 -3.78
CA ASN A 287 -7.51 -13.46 -4.31
C ASN A 287 -7.05 -12.00 -4.21
N VAL A 288 -6.97 -11.46 -2.99
CA VAL A 288 -6.43 -10.11 -2.74
C VAL A 288 -5.41 -10.16 -1.63
N ARG A 289 -4.36 -9.34 -1.72
CA ARG A 289 -3.28 -9.45 -0.74
C ARG A 289 -3.66 -8.95 0.65
N CYS A 290 -4.32 -7.80 0.70
CA CYS A 290 -4.65 -7.11 1.92
C CYS A 290 -6.16 -6.92 1.98
N LEU A 291 -6.80 -7.55 2.97
CA LEU A 291 -8.24 -7.53 3.18
C LEU A 291 -8.54 -6.86 4.52
N GLY A 292 -9.40 -5.85 4.50
CA GLY A 292 -9.97 -5.26 5.69
C GLY A 292 -11.38 -5.77 5.93
N ILE A 293 -11.65 -6.26 7.13
CA ILE A 293 -12.96 -6.76 7.55
C ILE A 293 -13.44 -5.88 8.70
N ASP A 294 -14.51 -5.14 8.44
CA ASP A 294 -15.13 -4.25 9.42
C ASP A 294 -16.20 -5.01 10.18
N VAL A 295 -16.12 -5.00 11.50
CA VAL A 295 -17.06 -5.72 12.35
C VAL A 295 -17.56 -4.81 13.47
N LEU A 296 -18.83 -4.97 13.82
CA LEU A 296 -19.35 -4.50 15.11
C LEU A 296 -19.33 -5.68 16.07
N ALA A 297 -18.68 -5.50 17.21
CA ALA A 297 -18.59 -6.51 18.24
C ALA A 297 -18.77 -5.87 19.62
N GLN A 298 -19.64 -6.43 20.46
CA GLN A 298 -19.76 -5.97 21.85
C GLN A 298 -18.46 -6.19 22.64
N ASP A 299 -17.78 -7.31 22.40
CA ASP A 299 -16.49 -7.64 23.00
C ASP A 299 -15.67 -8.49 22.01
N ILE A 300 -14.60 -7.93 21.47
CA ILE A 300 -13.75 -8.61 20.47
C ILE A 300 -12.95 -9.78 21.06
N SER A 301 -12.87 -9.87 22.39
CA SER A 301 -12.23 -10.98 23.12
C SER A 301 -13.13 -12.19 23.31
N LYS A 302 -14.41 -12.10 22.89
CA LYS A 302 -15.34 -13.22 22.82
C LYS A 302 -15.40 -13.80 21.40
N PRO A 303 -15.67 -15.10 21.25
CA PRO A 303 -15.83 -15.69 19.93
C PRO A 303 -17.06 -15.10 19.22
N TRP A 304 -16.98 -14.88 17.92
CA TRP A 304 -18.05 -14.31 17.09
C TRP A 304 -19.34 -15.16 17.10
N THR A 305 -19.24 -16.42 17.53
CA THR A 305 -20.37 -17.33 17.75
C THR A 305 -21.12 -17.04 19.04
N GLU A 306 -20.56 -16.22 19.94
CA GLU A 306 -21.14 -15.83 21.23
C GLU A 306 -21.21 -14.31 21.34
N GLY A 307 -22.40 -13.76 21.56
CA GLY A 307 -22.61 -12.32 21.76
C GLY A 307 -23.02 -11.57 20.49
N ASN A 308 -23.02 -10.24 20.57
CA ASN A 308 -23.40 -9.38 19.45
C ASN A 308 -22.18 -9.12 18.56
N PHE A 309 -22.07 -9.88 17.46
CA PHE A 309 -21.01 -9.77 16.47
C PHE A 309 -21.61 -9.75 15.07
N GLY A 310 -21.16 -8.84 14.21
CA GLY A 310 -21.46 -8.93 12.79
C GLY A 310 -20.50 -8.15 11.90
N ILE A 311 -20.23 -8.74 10.75
CA ILE A 311 -19.42 -8.17 9.67
C ILE A 311 -20.26 -7.15 8.93
N ILE A 312 -19.76 -5.92 8.86
CA ILE A 312 -20.46 -4.78 8.28
C ILE A 312 -20.00 -4.53 6.84
N GLU A 313 -18.70 -4.71 6.59
CA GLU A 313 -18.08 -4.45 5.29
C GLU A 313 -16.80 -5.28 5.16
N ILE A 314 -16.48 -5.66 3.91
CA ILE A 314 -15.18 -6.20 3.52
C ILE A 314 -14.61 -5.25 2.48
N ASN A 315 -13.34 -4.90 2.62
CA ASN A 315 -12.66 -3.94 1.77
C ASN A 315 -11.36 -4.55 1.22
N ALA A 316 -11.26 -4.68 -0.10
CA ALA A 316 -9.97 -4.83 -0.75
C ALA A 316 -9.28 -3.46 -0.79
N GLY A 317 -7.96 -3.42 -0.54
CA GLY A 317 -7.22 -2.16 -0.54
C GLY A 317 -7.38 -1.26 0.70
N PRO A 318 -7.49 -1.80 1.95
CA PRO A 318 -7.78 -0.98 3.13
C PRO A 318 -6.65 0.01 3.46
N GLY A 319 -7.00 1.13 4.10
CA GLY A 319 -6.00 2.02 4.68
C GLY A 319 -5.30 1.36 5.87
N VAL A 320 -3.96 1.25 5.83
CA VAL A 320 -3.19 0.53 6.85
C VAL A 320 -2.37 1.43 7.77
N PHE A 321 -2.25 2.73 7.46
CA PHE A 321 -1.50 3.66 8.28
C PHE A 321 -2.01 3.72 9.74
N MET A 322 -3.33 3.60 9.93
CA MET A 322 -3.97 3.57 11.25
C MET A 322 -3.51 2.39 12.15
N HIS A 323 -2.97 1.32 11.57
CA HIS A 323 -2.37 0.21 12.31
C HIS A 323 -0.89 0.43 12.60
N LEU A 324 -0.18 1.17 11.74
CA LEU A 324 1.22 1.56 11.95
C LEU A 324 1.35 2.66 13.00
N ALA A 325 0.41 3.61 13.03
CA ALA A 325 0.39 4.71 13.98
C ALA A 325 -1.00 4.84 14.64
N PRO A 326 -1.43 3.87 15.46
CA PRO A 326 -2.64 4.03 16.24
C PRO A 326 -2.41 5.05 17.36
N ALA A 327 -3.49 5.68 17.84
CA ALA A 327 -3.37 6.59 18.98
C ALA A 327 -2.97 5.87 20.26
N TYR A 328 -3.46 4.63 20.44
CA TYR A 328 -3.22 3.82 21.64
C TYR A 328 -3.02 2.34 21.29
N GLY A 329 -2.46 1.57 22.22
CA GLY A 329 -2.30 0.12 22.09
C GLY A 329 -1.05 -0.35 21.31
N GLY A 330 -0.20 0.56 20.85
CA GLY A 330 1.08 0.23 20.20
C GLY A 330 0.97 -0.06 18.70
N SER A 331 2.09 0.08 18.00
CA SER A 331 2.19 -0.01 16.53
C SER A 331 2.27 -1.47 16.04
N ILE A 332 1.63 -1.75 14.91
CA ILE A 332 1.84 -2.98 14.12
C ILE A 332 2.37 -2.58 12.74
N ASP A 333 3.53 -3.11 12.33
CA ASP A 333 4.10 -2.88 10.99
C ASP A 333 3.37 -3.67 9.90
N VAL A 334 2.11 -3.31 9.67
CA VAL A 334 1.27 -3.87 8.60
C VAL A 334 1.88 -3.61 7.21
N PRO A 335 2.38 -2.41 6.87
CA PRO A 335 3.02 -2.18 5.57
C PRO A 335 4.20 -3.12 5.31
N GLY A 336 5.05 -3.34 6.31
CA GLY A 336 6.13 -4.31 6.24
C GLY A 336 5.64 -5.74 6.02
N LYS A 337 4.58 -6.16 6.72
CA LYS A 337 3.94 -7.48 6.51
C LYS A 337 3.37 -7.62 5.09
N ILE A 338 2.79 -6.57 4.51
CA ILE A 338 2.28 -6.58 3.13
C ILE A 338 3.42 -6.80 2.14
N ILE A 339 4.49 -6.01 2.25
CA ILE A 339 5.65 -6.13 1.36
C ILE A 339 6.27 -7.53 1.50
N LEU A 340 6.51 -7.99 2.73
CA LEU A 340 7.11 -9.31 2.96
C LEU A 340 6.18 -10.47 2.64
N SER A 341 4.86 -10.29 2.64
CA SER A 341 4.00 -11.35 2.14
C SER A 341 4.27 -11.64 0.66
N HIS A 342 4.66 -10.62 -0.13
CA HIS A 342 4.95 -10.77 -1.56
C HIS A 342 6.32 -11.37 -1.78
N PHE A 343 7.32 -10.78 -1.14
CA PHE A 343 8.71 -11.15 -1.38
C PHE A 343 9.19 -12.28 -0.48
N LYS A 344 8.56 -12.54 0.67
CA LYS A 344 9.00 -13.41 1.76
C LYS A 344 10.26 -12.90 2.46
N ARG A 345 11.28 -12.56 1.69
CA ARG A 345 12.53 -11.93 2.14
C ARG A 345 12.88 -10.75 1.23
N PRO A 346 13.56 -9.71 1.73
CA PRO A 346 13.83 -8.53 0.93
C PRO A 346 14.66 -8.79 -0.34
N GLU A 347 15.62 -9.71 -0.26
CA GLU A 347 16.47 -10.10 -1.39
C GLU A 347 15.68 -10.70 -2.56
N ASN A 348 14.47 -11.22 -2.32
CA ASN A 348 13.60 -11.75 -3.37
C ASN A 348 12.99 -10.66 -4.26
N ALA A 349 13.15 -9.38 -3.90
CA ALA A 349 12.76 -8.28 -4.77
C ALA A 349 13.83 -7.97 -5.84
N ARG A 350 14.98 -8.63 -5.81
CA ARG A 350 16.13 -8.33 -6.67
C ARG A 350 16.37 -9.39 -7.76
N ILE A 351 16.95 -8.89 -8.84
CA ILE A 351 17.62 -9.67 -9.87
C ILE A 351 19.12 -9.36 -9.80
N PRO A 352 20.01 -10.25 -10.26
CA PRO A 352 21.42 -9.92 -10.37
C PRO A 352 21.63 -8.78 -11.36
N ILE A 353 22.41 -7.79 -10.95
CA ILE A 353 22.77 -6.62 -11.78
C ILE A 353 24.29 -6.53 -11.86
N ILE A 354 24.81 -6.50 -13.09
CA ILE A 354 26.15 -6.03 -13.39
C ILE A 354 26.02 -4.57 -13.84
N ALA A 355 26.63 -3.65 -13.10
CA ALA A 355 26.73 -2.25 -13.52
C ALA A 355 28.14 -1.98 -14.07
N ALA A 356 28.26 -1.19 -15.13
CA ALA A 356 29.56 -0.89 -15.73
C ALA A 356 29.65 0.59 -16.14
N ASN A 357 30.85 1.17 -16.16
CA ASN A 357 31.03 2.47 -16.83
C ASN A 357 31.13 2.31 -18.36
N PHE A 358 31.63 1.16 -18.80
CA PHE A 358 31.70 0.79 -20.20
C PHE A 358 31.69 -0.74 -20.36
N VAL A 359 30.94 -1.22 -21.35
CA VAL A 359 31.00 -2.59 -21.88
C VAL A 359 30.68 -2.56 -23.37
N SER A 360 31.36 -3.41 -24.15
CA SER A 360 31.07 -3.57 -25.57
C SER A 360 29.82 -4.43 -25.81
N GLN A 361 29.28 -4.39 -27.03
CA GLN A 361 28.17 -5.27 -27.40
C GLN A 361 28.63 -6.72 -27.55
N GLU A 362 29.87 -6.88 -27.98
CA GLU A 362 30.54 -8.14 -28.17
C GLU A 362 30.67 -8.87 -26.83
N PHE A 363 31.07 -8.16 -25.77
CA PHE A 363 31.05 -8.68 -24.39
C PHE A 363 29.65 -9.06 -23.93
N ALA A 364 28.65 -8.19 -24.13
CA ALA A 364 27.27 -8.47 -23.74
C ALA A 364 26.74 -9.75 -24.41
N ASN A 365 27.10 -9.99 -25.67
CA ASN A 365 26.74 -11.21 -26.41
C ASN A 365 27.45 -12.46 -25.86
N LEU A 366 28.74 -12.35 -25.51
CA LEU A 366 29.52 -13.43 -24.88
C LEU A 366 28.94 -13.79 -23.51
N LEU A 367 28.63 -12.79 -22.68
CA LEU A 367 27.98 -12.97 -21.39
C LEU A 367 26.60 -13.62 -21.56
N ASN A 368 25.79 -13.17 -22.52
CA ASN A 368 24.49 -13.76 -22.84
C ASN A 368 24.61 -15.26 -23.15
N ALA A 369 25.52 -15.63 -24.06
CA ALA A 369 25.78 -17.02 -24.41
C ALA A 369 26.18 -17.83 -23.17
N LYS A 370 27.09 -17.29 -22.35
CA LYS A 370 27.58 -17.98 -21.16
C LYS A 370 26.50 -18.17 -20.09
N LEU A 371 25.66 -17.17 -19.85
CA LEU A 371 24.53 -17.28 -18.92
C LEU A 371 23.56 -18.38 -19.37
N HIS A 372 23.31 -18.52 -20.67
CA HIS A 372 22.46 -19.58 -21.22
C HIS A 372 23.10 -20.97 -21.14
N GLU A 373 24.42 -21.09 -21.22
CA GLU A 373 25.12 -22.35 -20.91
C GLU A 373 24.90 -22.78 -19.45
N ILE A 374 24.93 -21.83 -18.51
CA ILE A 374 24.77 -22.08 -17.07
C ILE A 374 23.30 -22.38 -16.74
N LYS A 375 22.37 -21.58 -17.26
CA LYS A 375 20.92 -21.69 -17.04
C LYS A 375 20.18 -21.36 -18.33
N PRO A 376 19.77 -22.37 -19.12
CA PRO A 376 19.11 -22.14 -20.41
C PRO A 376 17.80 -21.33 -20.35
N SER A 377 17.16 -21.26 -19.17
CA SER A 377 15.91 -20.52 -18.95
C SER A 377 16.11 -19.06 -18.54
N VAL A 378 17.36 -18.59 -18.35
CA VAL A 378 17.62 -17.21 -17.95
C VAL A 378 17.15 -16.23 -19.01
N PHE A 379 16.43 -15.21 -18.61
CA PHE A 379 16.13 -14.07 -19.47
C PHE A 379 17.09 -12.92 -19.14
N PHE A 380 18.10 -12.75 -19.98
CA PHE A 380 19.13 -11.74 -19.83
C PHE A 380 18.76 -10.45 -20.56
N SER A 381 18.98 -9.31 -19.92
CA SER A 381 18.91 -8.00 -20.56
C SER A 381 20.24 -7.27 -20.48
N SER A 382 20.55 -6.49 -21.51
CA SER A 382 21.75 -5.66 -21.53
C SER A 382 21.46 -4.28 -22.11
N LEU A 383 22.04 -3.26 -21.49
CA LEU A 383 22.12 -1.90 -22.00
C LEU A 383 23.58 -1.56 -22.28
N THR A 384 23.88 -1.27 -23.55
CA THR A 384 25.17 -0.76 -24.02
C THR A 384 24.95 0.55 -24.78
N ARG A 385 26.03 1.18 -25.27
CA ARG A 385 25.98 2.32 -26.20
C ARG A 385 25.03 2.11 -27.39
N LYS A 386 24.92 0.88 -27.87
CA LYS A 386 24.10 0.55 -29.04
C LYS A 386 22.60 0.52 -28.70
N GLY A 387 22.25 0.37 -27.42
CA GLY A 387 20.89 0.37 -26.91
C GLY A 387 20.57 -0.82 -26.01
N VAL A 388 19.27 -1.08 -25.87
CA VAL A 388 18.68 -2.18 -25.09
C VAL A 388 18.61 -3.45 -25.93
N TYR A 389 19.01 -4.57 -25.33
CA TYR A 389 18.90 -5.90 -25.88
C TYR A 389 18.26 -6.87 -24.88
N PHE A 390 17.50 -7.83 -25.40
CA PHE A 390 16.93 -8.94 -24.64
C PHE A 390 17.38 -10.26 -25.27
N ASN A 391 18.06 -11.11 -24.49
CA ASN A 391 18.65 -12.37 -24.96
C ASN A 391 19.52 -12.22 -26.23
N GLY A 392 20.19 -11.07 -26.38
CA GLY A 392 21.04 -10.75 -27.54
C GLY A 392 20.30 -10.15 -28.75
N GLU A 393 18.96 -10.07 -28.71
CA GLU A 393 18.17 -9.40 -29.74
C GLU A 393 18.04 -7.91 -29.43
N TYR A 394 18.34 -7.05 -30.42
CA TYR A 394 18.19 -5.61 -30.29
C TYR A 394 16.71 -5.25 -30.13
N PHE A 395 16.42 -4.39 -29.16
CA PHE A 395 15.06 -3.90 -28.90
C PHE A 395 14.91 -2.44 -29.29
N TYR A 396 15.60 -1.54 -28.60
CA TYR A 396 15.39 -0.10 -28.74
C TYR A 396 16.55 0.69 -28.12
N ASN A 397 16.73 1.96 -28.52
CA ASN A 397 17.63 2.89 -27.86
C ASN A 397 16.94 4.25 -27.68
N ASN A 398 16.52 4.55 -26.46
CA ASN A 398 15.96 5.84 -26.10
C ASN A 398 17.08 6.89 -25.96
N PRO A 399 16.92 8.13 -26.46
CA PRO A 399 17.85 9.21 -26.16
C PRO A 399 18.06 9.48 -24.66
N ASN A 400 17.05 9.19 -23.84
CA ASN A 400 17.14 9.30 -22.38
C ASN A 400 17.61 7.97 -21.78
N HIS A 401 18.77 8.00 -21.12
CA HIS A 401 19.41 6.79 -20.60
C HIS A 401 18.60 6.12 -19.49
N ASP A 402 18.05 6.90 -18.56
CA ASP A 402 17.17 6.42 -17.49
C ASP A 402 15.97 5.63 -18.01
N ALA A 403 15.36 6.07 -19.11
CA ALA A 403 14.25 5.36 -19.75
C ALA A 403 14.67 3.98 -20.29
N ASN A 404 15.90 3.85 -20.79
CA ASN A 404 16.44 2.54 -21.18
C ASN A 404 16.64 1.65 -19.94
N VAL A 405 17.24 2.18 -18.88
CA VAL A 405 17.45 1.43 -17.62
C VAL A 405 16.11 0.96 -17.03
N GLU A 406 15.12 1.85 -16.96
CA GLU A 406 13.77 1.48 -16.52
C GLU A 406 13.15 0.38 -17.39
N ASN A 407 13.36 0.41 -18.70
CA ASN A 407 12.86 -0.62 -19.61
C ASN A 407 13.36 -2.01 -19.22
N LEU A 408 14.66 -2.15 -18.91
CA LEU A 408 15.25 -3.40 -18.45
C LEU A 408 14.66 -3.82 -17.10
N LEU A 409 14.63 -2.91 -16.13
CA LEU A 409 14.19 -3.20 -14.75
C LEU A 409 12.68 -3.47 -14.65
N ARG A 410 11.87 -2.98 -15.60
CA ARG A 410 10.41 -3.19 -15.64
C ARG A 410 10.02 -4.39 -16.50
N HIS A 411 10.94 -5.00 -17.24
CA HIS A 411 10.59 -6.11 -18.11
C HIS A 411 10.25 -7.37 -17.28
N PRO A 412 9.03 -7.91 -17.37
CA PRO A 412 8.52 -8.94 -16.44
C PRO A 412 9.15 -10.32 -16.60
N LYS A 413 10.02 -10.50 -17.61
CA LYS A 413 10.80 -11.73 -17.76
C LYS A 413 12.23 -11.60 -17.28
N VAL A 414 12.78 -10.38 -17.17
CA VAL A 414 14.21 -10.19 -16.92
C VAL A 414 14.62 -10.80 -15.58
N ASP A 415 15.61 -11.67 -15.66
CA ASP A 415 16.15 -12.43 -14.55
C ASP A 415 17.53 -11.93 -14.13
N PHE A 416 18.26 -11.30 -15.06
CA PHE A 416 19.65 -10.86 -14.91
C PHE A 416 19.86 -9.67 -15.84
N ALA A 417 20.49 -8.59 -15.34
CA ALA A 417 20.73 -7.38 -16.13
C ALA A 417 22.21 -6.98 -16.17
N LEU A 418 22.67 -6.52 -17.33
CA LEU A 418 23.92 -5.77 -17.52
C LEU A 418 23.58 -4.34 -17.92
N ILE A 419 24.09 -3.35 -17.19
CA ILE A 419 23.76 -1.95 -17.41
C ILE A 419 25.06 -1.12 -17.48
N ALA A 420 25.39 -0.64 -18.67
CA ALA A 420 26.44 0.37 -18.84
C ALA A 420 25.90 1.76 -18.48
N HIS A 421 26.72 2.58 -17.82
CA HIS A 421 26.45 3.99 -17.50
C HIS A 421 27.69 4.81 -17.78
N GLU A 422 27.65 5.62 -18.83
CA GLU A 422 28.77 6.51 -19.13
C GLU A 422 28.78 7.74 -18.23
N SER A 423 29.90 8.44 -18.22
CA SER A 423 30.05 9.75 -17.56
C SER A 423 28.85 10.69 -17.79
N ASP A 424 28.42 10.82 -19.05
CA ASP A 424 27.36 11.75 -19.43
C ASP A 424 26.00 11.23 -18.94
N ASP A 425 25.77 9.92 -19.00
CA ASP A 425 24.56 9.27 -18.47
C ASP A 425 24.40 9.52 -16.96
N ILE A 426 25.48 9.31 -16.21
CA ILE A 426 25.52 9.53 -14.75
C ILE A 426 25.26 11.01 -14.43
N TYR A 427 25.83 11.92 -15.23
CA TYR A 427 25.69 13.35 -15.00
C TYR A 427 24.28 13.86 -15.33
N ASP A 428 23.71 13.44 -16.46
CA ASP A 428 22.42 13.94 -16.94
C ASP A 428 21.23 13.26 -16.24
N PHE A 429 21.33 11.97 -15.92
CA PHE A 429 20.20 11.16 -15.44
C PHE A 429 20.42 10.51 -14.08
N GLY A 430 21.67 10.42 -13.61
CA GLY A 430 22.00 9.65 -12.40
C GLY A 430 21.79 8.15 -12.59
N LEU A 431 21.52 7.44 -11.49
CA LEU A 431 21.30 5.99 -11.49
C LEU A 431 19.88 5.64 -11.04
N VAL A 432 19.14 4.96 -11.91
CA VAL A 432 17.77 4.49 -11.62
C VAL A 432 17.77 3.22 -10.77
N HIS A 433 18.70 2.30 -11.03
CA HIS A 433 18.82 1.09 -10.21
C HIS A 433 19.52 1.41 -8.89
N VAL A 434 19.11 0.72 -7.83
CA VAL A 434 19.74 0.78 -6.50
C VAL A 434 20.40 -0.56 -6.24
N GLY A 435 21.72 -0.55 -6.12
CA GLY A 435 22.50 -1.77 -5.92
C GLY A 435 22.96 -2.43 -7.22
N ALA A 436 24.16 -3.02 -7.19
CA ALA A 436 24.74 -3.90 -8.19
C ALA A 436 25.53 -5.02 -7.49
N ASP A 437 25.48 -6.23 -8.05
CA ASP A 437 26.17 -7.40 -7.51
C ASP A 437 27.62 -7.50 -7.99
N LEU A 438 27.87 -6.94 -9.17
CA LEU A 438 29.17 -6.82 -9.80
C LEU A 438 29.27 -5.44 -10.45
N VAL A 439 30.40 -4.76 -10.24
CA VAL A 439 30.70 -3.51 -10.92
C VAL A 439 31.91 -3.71 -11.84
N ILE A 440 31.80 -3.33 -13.12
CA ILE A 440 32.92 -3.36 -14.08
C ILE A 440 33.36 -1.91 -14.32
N LEU A 441 34.63 -1.63 -14.05
CA LEU A 441 35.23 -0.32 -14.27
C LEU A 441 36.36 -0.47 -15.28
N ASP A 442 36.17 0.15 -16.44
CA ASP A 442 37.13 0.21 -17.54
C ASP A 442 37.70 1.62 -17.65
N GLU A 443 38.93 1.79 -17.17
CA GLU A 443 39.63 3.09 -17.08
C GLU A 443 38.71 4.24 -16.60
N PRO A 444 38.05 4.08 -15.43
CA PRO A 444 36.95 4.96 -15.05
C PRO A 444 37.42 6.38 -14.75
N ARG A 445 36.57 7.36 -15.06
CA ARG A 445 36.70 8.69 -14.47
C ARG A 445 36.33 8.66 -12.99
N TYR A 446 36.82 9.63 -12.23
CA TYR A 446 36.53 9.72 -10.79
C TYR A 446 35.03 9.69 -10.46
N SER A 447 34.19 10.36 -11.26
CA SER A 447 32.74 10.36 -11.09
C SER A 447 32.11 8.98 -11.32
N GLU A 448 32.56 8.26 -12.35
CA GLU A 448 32.10 6.90 -12.67
C GLU A 448 32.50 5.93 -11.56
N GLU A 449 33.77 5.95 -11.13
CA GLU A 449 34.27 5.14 -10.04
C GLU A 449 33.43 5.35 -8.77
N LYS A 450 33.33 6.60 -8.28
CA LYS A 450 32.63 6.87 -7.02
C LYS A 450 31.14 6.50 -7.09
N THR A 451 30.50 6.78 -8.20
CA THR A 451 29.05 6.57 -8.35
C THR A 451 28.72 5.08 -8.45
N LEU A 452 29.44 4.33 -9.29
CA LEU A 452 29.19 2.91 -9.49
C LEU A 452 29.67 2.06 -8.31
N LEU A 453 30.82 2.38 -7.69
CA LEU A 453 31.23 1.71 -6.44
C LEU A 453 30.25 1.99 -5.29
N GLY A 454 29.60 3.15 -5.28
CA GLY A 454 28.52 3.47 -4.34
C GLY A 454 27.27 2.59 -4.49
N GLN A 455 27.10 1.93 -5.64
CA GLN A 455 26.04 0.94 -5.86
C GLN A 455 26.45 -0.48 -5.49
N LEU A 456 27.71 -0.76 -5.17
CA LEU A 456 28.12 -2.13 -4.90
C LEU A 456 27.42 -2.67 -3.64
N LEU A 457 26.63 -3.73 -3.81
CA LEU A 457 25.95 -4.38 -2.70
C LEU A 457 26.95 -5.06 -1.75
N PRO A 458 26.60 -5.26 -0.47
CA PRO A 458 27.47 -6.00 0.46
C PRO A 458 27.89 -7.36 -0.10
N GLY A 459 29.21 -7.62 -0.11
CA GLY A 459 29.81 -8.82 -0.68
C GLY A 459 29.91 -8.83 -2.22
N GLY A 460 29.50 -7.76 -2.90
CA GLY A 460 29.65 -7.60 -4.34
C GLY A 460 31.12 -7.54 -4.77
N ASN A 461 31.37 -7.89 -6.03
CA ASN A 461 32.72 -7.89 -6.59
C ASN A 461 32.92 -6.70 -7.55
N VAL A 462 34.17 -6.32 -7.76
CA VAL A 462 34.55 -5.27 -8.71
C VAL A 462 35.53 -5.85 -9.71
N VAL A 463 35.25 -5.68 -11.00
CA VAL A 463 36.26 -5.84 -12.04
C VAL A 463 36.85 -4.48 -12.35
N TRP A 464 38.17 -4.38 -12.29
CA TRP A 464 38.91 -3.16 -12.57
C TRP A 464 39.84 -3.39 -13.75
N ILE A 465 39.70 -2.60 -14.82
CA ILE A 465 40.53 -2.67 -16.02
C ILE A 465 41.36 -1.39 -16.08
N GLU A 466 42.67 -1.56 -16.18
CA GLU A 466 43.65 -0.47 -16.25
C GLU A 466 44.79 -0.87 -17.18
N GLY A 467 44.95 -0.13 -18.29
CA GLY A 467 45.81 -0.55 -19.39
C GLY A 467 45.41 -1.94 -19.90
N ASN A 468 46.36 -2.86 -19.97
CA ASN A 468 46.14 -4.23 -20.45
C ASN A 468 45.82 -5.25 -19.34
N GLN A 469 45.60 -4.80 -18.10
CA GLN A 469 45.32 -5.66 -16.96
C GLN A 469 43.85 -5.62 -16.55
N ILE A 470 43.31 -6.77 -16.20
CA ILE A 470 41.97 -6.94 -15.63
C ILE A 470 42.15 -7.55 -14.23
N TYR A 471 41.62 -6.89 -13.21
CA TYR A 471 41.65 -7.32 -11.83
C TYR A 471 40.25 -7.62 -11.34
N LEU A 472 40.03 -8.79 -10.74
CA LEU A 472 38.85 -9.08 -9.95
C LEU A 472 39.16 -8.78 -8.48
N LYS A 473 38.36 -7.89 -7.87
CA LYS A 473 38.55 -7.40 -6.51
C LYS A 473 37.30 -7.64 -5.65
N ASN A 474 37.50 -7.86 -4.36
CA ASN A 474 36.44 -7.87 -3.34
C ASN A 474 36.95 -7.14 -2.10
N ASN A 475 36.20 -6.16 -1.59
CA ASN A 475 36.61 -5.33 -0.45
C ASN A 475 38.01 -4.69 -0.57
N GLY A 476 38.49 -4.45 -1.80
CA GLY A 476 39.82 -3.88 -2.08
C GLY A 476 40.92 -4.92 -2.32
N ASP A 477 40.72 -6.18 -1.95
CA ASP A 477 41.68 -7.26 -2.17
C ASP A 477 41.55 -7.81 -3.59
N VAL A 478 42.69 -8.03 -4.25
CA VAL A 478 42.74 -8.67 -5.57
C VAL A 478 42.55 -10.17 -5.39
N LEU A 479 41.44 -10.69 -5.89
CA LEU A 479 41.12 -12.13 -5.87
C LEU A 479 41.75 -12.87 -7.06
N ASN A 480 41.76 -12.22 -8.22
CA ASN A 480 42.30 -12.77 -9.46
C ASN A 480 42.73 -11.63 -10.40
N SER A 481 43.63 -11.92 -11.34
CA SER A 481 44.04 -10.96 -12.37
C SER A 481 44.42 -11.67 -13.66
N THR A 482 44.18 -11.03 -14.80
CA THR A 482 44.63 -11.50 -16.11
C THR A 482 45.09 -10.32 -16.96
N THR A 483 45.95 -10.61 -17.94
CA THR A 483 46.38 -9.68 -18.97
C THR A 483 45.72 -10.05 -20.29
N PHE A 484 45.36 -9.05 -21.11
CA PHE A 484 44.91 -9.24 -22.48
C PHE A 484 45.88 -8.58 -23.48
N ASP A 485 45.89 -9.08 -24.71
CA ASP A 485 46.65 -8.50 -25.82
C ASP A 485 45.88 -7.32 -26.45
N GLU A 486 46.40 -6.11 -26.28
CA GLU A 486 45.81 -4.89 -26.85
C GLU A 486 45.75 -4.91 -28.39
N ASN A 487 46.56 -5.76 -29.04
CA ASN A 487 46.55 -5.90 -30.49
C ASN A 487 45.42 -6.82 -30.99
N ASN A 488 44.73 -7.52 -30.08
CA ASN A 488 43.59 -8.38 -30.38
C ASN A 488 42.32 -7.84 -29.70
N PRO A 489 41.42 -7.16 -30.44
CA PRO A 489 40.21 -6.56 -29.89
C PRO A 489 39.30 -7.56 -29.14
N ASP A 490 39.29 -8.82 -29.57
CA ASP A 490 38.45 -9.86 -28.97
C ASP A 490 39.07 -10.45 -27.69
N ASP A 491 40.40 -10.33 -27.50
CA ASP A 491 41.07 -10.93 -26.34
C ASP A 491 40.64 -10.27 -25.03
N LYS A 492 40.45 -8.94 -25.03
CA LYS A 492 39.93 -8.21 -23.86
C LYS A 492 38.60 -8.82 -23.37
N GLU A 493 37.66 -9.05 -24.29
CA GLU A 493 36.32 -9.53 -23.93
C GLU A 493 36.32 -10.99 -23.48
N GLN A 494 37.15 -11.82 -24.09
CA GLN A 494 37.34 -13.21 -23.66
C GLN A 494 37.99 -13.29 -22.27
N LYS A 495 39.02 -12.46 -22.02
CA LYS A 495 39.67 -12.39 -20.71
C LYS A 495 38.73 -11.84 -19.64
N LEU A 496 37.96 -10.80 -19.98
CA LEU A 496 36.94 -10.24 -19.10
C LEU A 496 35.86 -11.29 -18.75
N LEU A 497 35.36 -12.05 -19.73
CA LEU A 497 34.43 -13.13 -19.45
C LEU A 497 35.06 -14.20 -18.54
N SER A 498 36.29 -14.61 -18.84
CA SER A 498 36.98 -15.67 -18.08
C SER A 498 37.21 -15.32 -16.60
N ILE A 499 37.44 -14.04 -16.29
CA ILE A 499 37.66 -13.61 -14.90
C ILE A 499 36.37 -13.59 -14.08
N ILE A 500 35.23 -13.32 -14.73
CA ILE A 500 33.92 -13.25 -14.05
C ILE A 500 33.16 -14.58 -14.08
N GLU A 501 33.49 -15.48 -15.01
CA GLU A 501 32.82 -16.77 -15.19
C GLU A 501 32.64 -17.57 -13.88
N PRO A 502 33.64 -17.66 -12.98
CA PRO A 502 33.47 -18.35 -11.70
C PRO A 502 32.36 -17.75 -10.82
N LEU A 503 32.08 -16.46 -10.95
CA LEU A 503 31.04 -15.76 -10.18
C LEU A 503 29.64 -15.93 -10.79
N LEU A 504 29.54 -16.19 -12.11
CA LEU A 504 28.26 -16.23 -12.81
C LEU A 504 27.34 -17.33 -12.29
N HIS A 505 27.89 -18.48 -11.90
CA HIS A 505 27.13 -19.59 -11.30
C HIS A 505 26.44 -19.20 -9.99
N ASP A 506 27.12 -18.41 -9.15
CA ASP A 506 26.55 -17.93 -7.89
C ASP A 506 25.58 -16.79 -8.15
N LEU A 507 25.97 -15.83 -9.01
CA LEU A 507 25.16 -14.65 -9.32
C LEU A 507 23.79 -15.03 -9.91
N ILE A 508 23.76 -15.90 -10.91
CA ILE A 508 22.50 -16.28 -11.60
C ILE A 508 21.49 -16.98 -10.68
N ASN A 509 21.97 -17.56 -9.57
CA ASN A 509 21.15 -18.24 -8.57
C ASN A 509 21.00 -17.46 -7.27
N LYS A 510 21.71 -16.33 -7.10
CA LYS A 510 21.80 -15.56 -5.83
C LYS A 510 20.45 -15.25 -5.22
N TYR A 511 19.47 -14.95 -6.07
CA TYR A 511 18.13 -14.56 -5.65
C TYR A 511 17.06 -15.61 -6.01
N GLU A 512 17.45 -16.79 -6.48
CA GLU A 512 16.53 -17.90 -6.75
C GLU A 512 16.34 -18.67 -5.45
N PHE A 513 15.25 -18.38 -4.74
CA PHE A 513 14.88 -19.13 -3.54
C PHE A 513 13.86 -20.19 -3.94
N ASN A 514 14.16 -21.45 -3.64
CA ASN A 514 13.15 -22.49 -3.63
C ASN A 514 12.27 -22.26 -2.41
N ASP A 515 10.96 -22.20 -2.64
CA ASP A 515 9.93 -22.08 -1.61
C ASP A 515 9.86 -23.29 -0.68
#